data_AF-A0A2G5C9V7-F1
#
_entry.id   AF-A0A2G5C9V7-F1
#
_cell.length_a   1.000
_cell.length_b   1.000
_cell.length_c   1.000
_cell.angle_alpha   90.00
_cell.angle_beta   90.00
_cell.angle_gamma   90.00
#
_symmetry.space_group_name_H-M   'P 1'
#
loop_
_entity.id
_entity.type
_entity.pdbx_description
1 polymer ?
#
loop_
_entity_poly.entity_id
_entity_poly.type
_entity_poly.pdbx_seq_one_letter_code
_entity_poly.pdbx_strand_id
1 'polypeptide(L)'
;MALEELKSSIEQEFELVNSLQAICYKRGSLKLLDQTKLPLESTYLDVRNSVDGWNTIRDMVVRGAPAIAIAAALSLAVEAFNMQPYNGTSEEAASFLVNKLDYLVSSRPTAVNLSDAAIKLKDIISKAAASGDAKSVFQAYIEAAETMLKDDVASNKAIGSYGASFIKDTLKDLKSVSILTHCNTGSLATAGYGTALGVIRALHTDGMLERAFCTETRPFNQGSRLTAFELVHDKIPATLIADSAAAALMKTGRVNAVIVGADRVAANGILLK
;
A
#
# COMPACT_ATOMS: atom_id res chain seq x y z
N MET A 1 6.44 -34.90 4.26
CA MET A 1 7.59 -33.96 4.40
C MET A 1 7.97 -33.32 3.07
N ALA A 2 8.91 -33.83 2.26
CA ALA A 2 9.37 -33.11 1.05
C ALA A 2 8.27 -32.79 0.01
N LEU A 3 7.26 -33.68 -0.14
CA LEU A 3 6.14 -33.47 -1.06
C LEU A 3 5.07 -32.49 -0.51
N GLU A 4 4.95 -32.37 0.81
CA GLU A 4 4.05 -31.40 1.46
C GLU A 4 4.69 -30.01 1.52
N GLU A 5 6.00 -29.93 1.73
CA GLU A 5 6.77 -28.68 1.61
C GLU A 5 6.77 -28.14 0.18
N LEU A 6 6.86 -29.03 -0.83
CA LEU A 6 6.75 -28.64 -2.24
C LEU A 6 5.33 -28.19 -2.60
N LYS A 7 4.29 -28.88 -2.10
CA LYS A 7 2.89 -28.44 -2.28
C LYS A 7 2.60 -27.11 -1.59
N SER A 8 3.06 -26.92 -0.36
CA SER A 8 2.97 -25.67 0.39
C SER A 8 3.69 -24.52 -0.32
N SER A 9 4.88 -24.78 -0.88
CA SER A 9 5.64 -23.78 -1.65
C SER A 9 4.96 -23.42 -2.97
N ILE A 10 4.39 -24.42 -3.67
CA ILE A 10 3.63 -24.21 -4.92
C ILE A 10 2.30 -23.50 -4.62
N GLU A 11 1.61 -23.83 -3.53
CA GLU A 11 0.38 -23.15 -3.10
C GLU A 11 0.67 -21.70 -2.67
N GLN A 12 1.78 -21.45 -1.98
CA GLN A 12 2.24 -20.08 -1.66
C GLN A 12 2.63 -19.29 -2.92
N GLU A 13 3.35 -19.89 -3.88
CA GLU A 13 3.63 -19.26 -5.17
C GLU A 13 2.34 -19.00 -5.97
N PHE A 14 1.39 -19.93 -5.95
CA PHE A 14 0.11 -19.80 -6.67
C PHE A 14 -0.83 -18.78 -6.02
N GLU A 15 -0.82 -18.65 -4.68
CA GLU A 15 -1.49 -17.56 -3.96
C GLU A 15 -0.83 -16.21 -4.23
N LEU A 16 0.50 -16.14 -4.33
CA LEU A 16 1.22 -14.92 -4.71
C LEU A 16 0.88 -14.47 -6.13
N VAL A 17 0.74 -15.40 -7.08
CA VAL A 17 0.38 -15.13 -8.49
C VAL A 17 -1.09 -14.74 -8.66
N ASN A 18 -1.99 -15.17 -7.76
CA ASN A 18 -3.42 -14.79 -7.76
C ASN A 18 -3.77 -13.64 -6.79
N SER A 19 -2.81 -13.09 -6.05
CA SER A 19 -3.06 -11.98 -5.13
C SER A 19 -3.20 -10.66 -5.90
N LEU A 20 -4.22 -9.86 -5.58
CA LEU A 20 -4.39 -8.53 -6.14
C LEU A 20 -3.25 -7.62 -5.70
N GLN A 21 -2.35 -7.32 -6.63
CA GLN A 21 -1.19 -6.46 -6.40
C GLN A 21 -1.39 -5.10 -7.07
N ALA A 22 -1.34 -4.03 -6.27
CA ALA A 22 -1.37 -2.66 -6.79
C ALA A 22 -0.01 -2.23 -7.35
N ILE A 23 1.08 -2.76 -6.79
CA ILE A 23 2.47 -2.45 -7.12
C ILE A 23 3.17 -3.76 -7.50
N CYS A 24 3.41 -3.96 -8.79
CA CYS A 24 4.15 -5.11 -9.31
C CYS A 24 5.56 -4.66 -9.66
N TYR A 25 6.51 -4.94 -8.76
CA TYR A 25 7.90 -4.53 -8.91
C TYR A 25 8.83 -5.72 -9.10
N LYS A 26 9.75 -5.58 -10.05
CA LYS A 26 10.99 -6.35 -10.17
C LYS A 26 12.10 -5.35 -10.48
N ARG A 27 13.33 -5.60 -10.05
CA ARG A 27 14.44 -4.70 -10.37
C ARG A 27 14.51 -4.43 -11.89
N GLY A 28 14.41 -3.15 -12.25
CA GLY A 28 14.34 -2.66 -13.64
C GLY A 28 12.95 -2.60 -14.29
N SER A 29 11.88 -3.02 -13.60
CA SER A 29 10.51 -3.03 -14.12
C SER A 29 9.48 -2.74 -13.02
N LEU A 30 8.65 -1.73 -13.23
CA LEU A 30 7.52 -1.41 -12.36
C LEU A 30 6.23 -1.38 -13.17
N LYS A 31 5.19 -2.06 -12.67
CA LYS A 31 3.83 -1.96 -13.16
C LYS A 31 2.90 -1.56 -12.02
N LEU A 32 2.00 -0.63 -12.29
CA LEU A 32 1.01 -0.15 -11.33
C LEU A 32 -0.40 -0.49 -11.83
N LEU A 33 -1.24 -1.02 -10.95
CA LEU A 33 -2.65 -1.27 -11.27
C LEU A 33 -3.39 0.07 -11.44
N ASP A 34 -4.11 0.23 -12.55
CA ASP A 34 -4.89 1.43 -12.81
C ASP A 34 -6.18 1.45 -11.98
N GLN A 35 -6.10 2.05 -10.80
CA GLN A 35 -7.23 2.14 -9.89
C GLN A 35 -8.34 3.07 -10.38
N THR A 36 -8.14 3.84 -11.45
CA THR A 36 -9.19 4.70 -12.03
C THR A 36 -10.22 3.88 -12.81
N LYS A 37 -9.85 2.68 -13.26
CA LYS A 37 -10.68 1.78 -14.05
C LYS A 37 -11.40 0.70 -13.24
N LEU A 38 -10.96 0.47 -12.01
CA LEU A 38 -11.65 -0.42 -11.09
C LEU A 38 -13.06 0.12 -10.75
N PRO A 39 -14.07 -0.74 -10.56
CA PRO A 39 -13.98 -2.21 -10.54
C PRO A 39 -14.23 -2.88 -11.92
N LEU A 40 -14.40 -2.11 -12.99
CA LEU A 40 -14.84 -2.63 -14.29
C LEU A 40 -13.70 -3.28 -15.08
N GLU A 41 -12.49 -2.74 -14.98
CA GLU A 41 -11.33 -3.22 -15.70
C GLU A 41 -10.09 -3.24 -14.79
N SER A 42 -9.38 -4.37 -14.76
CA SER A 42 -8.12 -4.55 -14.05
C SER A 42 -6.97 -4.52 -15.04
N THR A 43 -6.37 -3.34 -15.26
CA THR A 43 -5.23 -3.17 -16.17
C THR A 43 -4.03 -2.57 -15.46
N TYR A 44 -2.83 -2.92 -15.94
CA TYR A 44 -1.56 -2.47 -15.39
C TYR A 44 -0.88 -1.50 -16.36
N LEU A 45 -0.32 -0.42 -15.81
CA LEU A 45 0.47 0.57 -16.53
C LEU A 45 1.95 0.34 -16.25
N ASP A 46 2.76 0.29 -17.31
CA ASP A 46 4.23 0.30 -17.19
C ASP A 46 4.70 1.66 -16.70
N VAL A 47 5.55 1.67 -15.68
CA VAL A 47 6.20 2.86 -15.14
C VAL A 47 7.69 2.76 -15.41
N ARG A 48 8.18 3.53 -16.39
CA ARG A 48 9.53 3.41 -16.92
C ARG A 48 10.51 4.37 -16.25
N ASN A 49 10.01 5.43 -15.64
CA ASN A 49 10.81 6.48 -15.02
C ASN A 49 10.01 7.34 -14.03
N SER A 50 10.67 8.32 -13.41
CA SER A 50 10.07 9.29 -12.50
C SER A 50 8.97 10.15 -13.12
N VAL A 51 8.95 10.39 -14.43
CA VAL A 51 7.85 11.14 -15.10
C VAL A 51 6.58 10.31 -15.12
N ASP A 52 6.68 9.02 -15.47
CA ASP A 52 5.56 8.09 -15.36
C ASP A 52 5.08 7.96 -13.91
N GLY A 53 6.02 7.84 -12.96
CA GLY A 53 5.72 7.80 -11.53
C GLY A 53 4.96 9.05 -11.06
N TRP A 54 5.41 10.23 -11.46
CA TRP A 54 4.75 11.49 -11.13
C TRP A 54 3.32 11.58 -11.70
N ASN A 55 3.13 11.20 -12.97
CA ASN A 55 1.82 11.22 -13.62
C ASN A 55 0.84 10.25 -12.96
N THR A 56 1.29 9.00 -12.69
CA THR A 56 0.43 7.99 -12.03
C THR A 56 -0.02 8.41 -10.64
N ILE A 57 0.82 9.14 -9.89
CA ILE A 57 0.46 9.68 -8.58
C ILE A 57 -0.51 10.85 -8.71
N ARG A 58 -0.23 11.81 -9.61
CA ARG A 58 -1.08 12.99 -9.85
C ARG A 58 -2.48 12.57 -10.30
N ASP A 59 -2.55 11.65 -11.26
CA ASP A 59 -3.80 11.23 -11.92
C ASP A 59 -4.59 10.20 -11.10
N MET A 60 -4.11 9.89 -9.88
CA MET A 60 -4.72 8.92 -8.96
C MET A 60 -4.85 7.50 -9.52
N VAL A 61 -3.98 7.12 -10.48
CA VAL A 61 -3.76 5.72 -10.85
C VAL A 61 -3.31 4.94 -9.62
N VAL A 62 -2.38 5.52 -8.84
CA VAL A 62 -2.02 5.03 -7.51
C VAL A 62 -2.48 6.01 -6.44
N ARG A 63 -3.01 5.45 -5.35
CA ARG A 63 -3.48 6.21 -4.20
C ARG A 63 -3.32 5.40 -2.91
N GLY A 64 -3.50 6.07 -1.78
CA GLY A 64 -3.13 5.56 -0.47
C GLY A 64 -1.74 6.06 -0.09
N ALA A 65 -1.63 6.64 1.11
CA ALA A 65 -0.42 7.31 1.56
C ALA A 65 0.85 6.43 1.43
N PRO A 66 0.84 5.16 1.87
CA PRO A 66 2.00 4.27 1.69
C PRO A 66 2.27 3.92 0.23
N ALA A 67 1.24 3.56 -0.54
CA ALA A 67 1.41 3.17 -1.94
C ALA A 67 1.99 4.31 -2.82
N ILE A 68 1.59 5.56 -2.56
CA ILE A 68 2.14 6.74 -3.26
C ILE A 68 3.64 6.87 -3.02
N ALA A 69 4.08 6.78 -1.76
CA ALA A 69 5.49 6.92 -1.40
C ALA A 69 6.35 5.82 -2.04
N ILE A 70 5.84 4.58 -2.03
CA ILE A 70 6.53 3.41 -2.59
C ILE A 70 6.56 3.46 -4.12
N ALA A 71 5.45 3.80 -4.77
CA ALA A 71 5.41 3.95 -6.22
C ALA A 71 6.38 5.05 -6.70
N ALA A 72 6.46 6.18 -6.00
CA ALA A 72 7.43 7.22 -6.30
C ALA A 72 8.87 6.70 -6.21
N ALA A 73 9.24 6.10 -5.06
CA ALA A 73 10.59 5.59 -4.84
C ALA A 73 10.98 4.52 -5.87
N LEU A 74 10.08 3.58 -6.15
CA LEU A 74 10.33 2.51 -7.12
C LEU A 74 10.39 3.02 -8.56
N SER A 75 9.62 4.05 -8.93
CA SER A 75 9.68 4.64 -10.28
C SER A 75 11.06 5.23 -10.59
N LEU A 76 11.68 5.89 -9.60
CA LEU A 76 13.05 6.40 -9.71
C LEU A 76 14.08 5.27 -9.60
N ALA A 77 13.80 4.21 -8.84
CA ALA A 77 14.70 3.05 -8.77
C ALA A 77 14.78 2.32 -10.13
N VAL A 78 13.65 2.22 -10.84
CA VAL A 78 13.61 1.70 -12.22
C VAL A 78 14.39 2.60 -13.18
N GLU A 79 14.22 3.92 -13.09
CA GLU A 79 15.00 4.88 -13.90
C GLU A 79 16.51 4.74 -13.64
N ALA A 80 16.91 4.74 -12.37
CA ALA A 80 18.31 4.59 -11.94
C ALA A 80 18.94 3.28 -12.42
N PHE A 81 18.20 2.16 -12.33
CA PHE A 81 18.68 0.86 -12.80
C PHE A 81 18.85 0.83 -14.32
N ASN A 82 17.87 1.34 -15.06
CA ASN A 82 17.85 1.28 -16.53
C ASN A 82 18.80 2.28 -17.21
N MET A 83 19.33 3.26 -16.48
CA MET A 83 20.37 4.17 -16.95
C MET A 83 21.80 3.61 -16.83
N GLN A 84 21.98 2.40 -16.29
CA GLN A 84 23.33 1.81 -16.16
C GLN A 84 23.84 1.23 -17.49
N PRO A 85 25.16 1.35 -17.79
CA PRO A 85 26.19 2.01 -16.99
C PRO A 85 26.10 3.54 -17.06
N TYR A 86 26.39 4.21 -15.94
CA TYR A 86 26.37 5.67 -15.82
C TYR A 86 27.81 6.20 -15.70
N ASN A 87 28.19 7.10 -16.62
CA ASN A 87 29.54 7.65 -16.72
C ASN A 87 29.62 9.06 -16.10
N GLY A 88 29.26 9.17 -14.82
CA GLY A 88 29.37 10.41 -14.05
C GLY A 88 29.90 10.18 -12.64
N THR A 89 30.08 11.25 -11.88
CA THR A 89 30.59 11.18 -10.50
C THR A 89 29.49 10.77 -9.51
N SER A 90 29.89 10.42 -8.28
CA SER A 90 28.93 10.14 -7.20
C SER A 90 28.08 11.36 -6.86
N GLU A 91 28.63 12.57 -6.93
CA GLU A 91 27.90 13.82 -6.72
C GLU A 91 26.86 14.09 -7.82
N GLU A 92 27.19 13.78 -9.07
CA GLU A 92 26.24 13.92 -10.19
C GLU A 92 25.09 12.91 -10.06
N ALA A 93 25.39 11.66 -9.69
CA ALA A 93 24.38 10.64 -9.43
C ALA A 93 23.47 11.02 -8.25
N ALA A 94 24.07 11.54 -7.16
CA ALA A 94 23.32 12.03 -6.01
C ALA A 94 22.41 13.21 -6.38
N SER A 95 22.94 14.20 -7.10
CA SER A 95 22.20 15.36 -7.56
C SER A 95 21.02 14.97 -8.46
N PHE A 96 21.24 14.01 -9.36
CA PHE A 96 20.18 13.44 -10.19
C PHE A 96 19.05 12.85 -9.33
N LEU A 97 19.37 11.95 -8.39
CA LEU A 97 18.35 11.29 -7.55
C LEU A 97 17.59 12.30 -6.67
N VAL A 98 18.30 13.25 -6.06
CA VAL A 98 17.69 14.28 -5.20
C VAL A 98 16.71 15.14 -6.01
N ASN A 99 17.11 15.61 -7.19
CA ASN A 99 16.25 16.42 -8.06
C ASN A 99 15.00 15.64 -8.50
N LYS A 100 15.15 14.35 -8.83
CA LYS A 100 14.01 13.50 -9.22
C LYS A 100 13.09 13.19 -8.04
N LEU A 101 13.62 13.02 -6.82
CA LEU A 101 12.80 12.89 -5.62
C LEU A 101 11.99 14.16 -5.35
N ASP A 102 12.59 15.34 -5.48
CA ASP A 102 11.89 16.62 -5.32
C ASP A 102 10.79 16.81 -6.38
N TYR A 103 11.09 16.44 -7.62
CA TYR A 103 10.08 16.38 -8.67
C TYR A 103 8.93 15.43 -8.29
N LEU A 104 9.20 14.19 -7.87
CA LEU A 104 8.18 13.23 -7.45
C LEU A 104 7.32 13.75 -6.29
N VAL A 105 7.92 14.39 -5.28
CA VAL A 105 7.20 15.01 -4.14
C VAL A 105 6.20 16.07 -4.62
N SER A 106 6.52 16.80 -5.69
CA SER A 106 5.62 17.83 -6.25
C SER A 106 4.32 17.26 -6.86
N SER A 107 4.22 15.95 -7.12
CA SER A 107 3.03 15.33 -7.71
C SER A 107 1.78 15.52 -6.83
N ARG A 108 1.95 15.41 -5.52
CA ARG A 108 0.90 15.59 -4.50
C ARG A 108 1.50 16.14 -3.20
N PRO A 109 1.71 17.47 -3.08
CA PRO A 109 2.41 18.08 -1.94
C PRO A 109 1.77 17.85 -0.57
N THR A 110 0.49 17.45 -0.53
CA THR A 110 -0.24 17.13 0.70
C THR A 110 0.04 15.72 1.23
N ALA A 111 0.65 14.84 0.43
CA ALA A 111 0.98 13.47 0.80
C ALA A 111 2.28 13.43 1.63
N VAL A 112 2.16 13.65 2.95
CA VAL A 112 3.34 13.74 3.83
C VAL A 112 4.18 12.46 3.87
N ASN A 113 3.58 11.27 3.71
CA ASN A 113 4.33 10.02 3.61
C ASN A 113 5.37 10.03 2.46
N LEU A 114 5.05 10.69 1.34
CA LEU A 114 5.98 10.83 0.23
C LEU A 114 7.13 11.77 0.60
N SER A 115 6.83 12.91 1.23
CA SER A 115 7.84 13.85 1.72
C SER A 115 8.77 13.21 2.76
N ASP A 116 8.22 12.48 3.73
CA ASP A 116 8.99 11.80 4.78
C ASP A 116 9.88 10.70 4.19
N ALA A 117 9.37 9.93 3.22
CA ALA A 117 10.15 8.94 2.49
C ALA A 117 11.28 9.59 1.70
N ALA A 118 11.00 10.70 0.99
CA ALA A 118 12.01 11.43 0.24
C ALA A 118 13.14 11.94 1.15
N ILE A 119 12.82 12.48 2.34
CA ILE A 119 13.83 12.92 3.32
C ILE A 119 14.76 11.76 3.71
N LYS A 120 14.20 10.58 4.03
CA LYS A 120 14.99 9.38 4.39
C LYS A 120 15.86 8.90 3.23
N LEU A 121 15.32 8.89 2.01
CA LEU A 121 16.07 8.48 0.82
C LEU A 121 17.20 9.46 0.50
N LYS A 122 17.00 10.77 0.67
CA LYS A 122 18.05 11.79 0.50
C LYS A 122 19.21 11.60 1.47
N ASP A 123 18.95 11.21 2.72
CA ASP A 123 20.00 10.88 3.69
C ASP A 123 20.83 9.66 3.24
N ILE A 124 20.18 8.61 2.72
CA ILE A 124 20.86 7.43 2.16
C ILE A 124 21.72 7.80 0.95
N ILE A 125 21.19 8.62 0.04
CA ILE A 125 21.91 9.12 -1.13
C ILE A 125 23.16 9.90 -0.70
N SER A 126 23.01 10.81 0.27
CA SER A 126 24.11 11.64 0.78
C SER A 126 25.24 10.78 1.37
N LYS A 127 24.88 9.79 2.20
CA LYS A 127 25.86 8.85 2.81
C LYS A 127 26.59 8.02 1.76
N ALA A 128 25.88 7.51 0.75
CA ALA A 128 26.49 6.74 -0.33
C ALA A 128 27.44 7.60 -1.18
N ALA A 129 27.06 8.85 -1.46
CA ALA A 129 27.86 9.76 -2.29
C ALA A 129 29.19 10.14 -1.62
N ALA A 130 29.22 10.24 -0.29
CA ALA A 130 30.41 10.62 0.48
C ALA A 130 31.55 9.59 0.45
N SER A 131 31.28 8.34 0.06
CA SER A 131 32.24 7.23 0.21
C SER A 131 32.33 6.29 -1.00
N GLY A 132 31.57 6.55 -2.06
CA GLY A 132 31.40 5.63 -3.17
C GLY A 132 31.48 6.27 -4.55
N ASP A 133 31.28 5.46 -5.58
CA ASP A 133 31.13 5.88 -6.98
C ASP A 133 29.65 6.05 -7.36
N ALA A 134 29.36 6.56 -8.56
CA ALA A 134 27.99 6.72 -9.03
C ALA A 134 27.16 5.41 -9.00
N LYS A 135 27.80 4.27 -9.28
CA LYS A 135 27.15 2.96 -9.25
C LYS A 135 26.68 2.61 -7.84
N SER A 136 27.52 2.82 -6.83
CA SER A 136 27.19 2.56 -5.43
C SER A 136 26.06 3.46 -4.93
N VAL A 137 25.99 4.72 -5.38
CA VAL A 137 24.90 5.66 -5.07
C VAL A 137 23.57 5.14 -5.62
N PHE A 138 23.52 4.75 -6.90
CA PHE A 138 22.31 4.15 -7.47
C PHE A 138 21.93 2.83 -6.79
N GLN A 139 22.91 1.99 -6.48
CA GLN A 139 22.66 0.70 -5.83
C GLN A 139 22.04 0.90 -4.43
N ALA A 140 22.61 1.80 -3.63
CA ALA A 140 22.09 2.13 -2.30
C ALA A 140 20.65 2.67 -2.37
N TYR A 141 20.36 3.53 -3.36
CA TYR A 141 19.00 4.04 -3.57
C TYR A 141 18.00 2.95 -3.96
N ILE A 142 18.37 2.09 -4.92
CA ILE A 142 17.52 0.98 -5.38
C ILE A 142 17.20 0.03 -4.22
N GLU A 143 18.21 -0.35 -3.44
CA GLU A 143 18.04 -1.23 -2.28
C GLU A 143 17.17 -0.60 -1.20
N ALA A 144 17.31 0.70 -0.95
CA ALA A 144 16.46 1.42 -0.02
C ALA A 144 14.99 1.44 -0.48
N ALA A 145 14.73 1.71 -1.76
CA ALA A 145 13.38 1.69 -2.32
C ALA A 145 12.75 0.29 -2.28
N GLU A 146 13.52 -0.76 -2.59
CA GLU A 146 13.10 -2.16 -2.46
C GLU A 146 12.81 -2.55 -1.01
N THR A 147 13.60 -2.04 -0.06
CA THR A 147 13.41 -2.27 1.37
C THR A 147 12.12 -1.63 1.85
N MET A 148 11.82 -0.40 1.42
CA MET A 148 10.53 0.26 1.74
C MET A 148 9.32 -0.57 1.32
N LEU A 149 9.36 -1.21 0.15
CA LEU A 149 8.29 -2.10 -0.31
C LEU A 149 8.10 -3.29 0.64
N LYS A 150 9.20 -3.95 1.03
CA LYS A 150 9.18 -5.11 1.94
C LYS A 150 8.70 -4.73 3.33
N ASP A 151 9.23 -3.63 3.87
CA ASP A 151 8.92 -3.15 5.22
C ASP A 151 7.45 -2.73 5.35
N ASP A 152 6.87 -2.13 4.30
CA ASP A 152 5.45 -1.77 4.31
C ASP A 152 4.55 -3.01 4.32
N VAL A 153 4.85 -4.03 3.52
CA VAL A 153 4.11 -5.31 3.56
C VAL A 153 4.21 -5.97 4.94
N ALA A 154 5.41 -6.00 5.53
CA ALA A 154 5.62 -6.55 6.87
C ALA A 154 4.82 -5.77 7.93
N SER A 155 4.88 -4.44 7.87
CA SER A 155 4.14 -3.55 8.78
C SER A 155 2.63 -3.73 8.65
N ASN A 156 2.11 -3.84 7.43
CA ASN A 156 0.69 -4.07 7.16
C ASN A 156 0.20 -5.41 7.74
N LYS A 157 0.98 -6.49 7.56
CA LYS A 157 0.67 -7.79 8.17
C LYS A 157 0.68 -7.73 9.70
N ALA A 158 1.66 -7.03 10.28
CA ALA A 158 1.75 -6.82 11.72
C ALA A 158 0.54 -6.03 12.25
N ILE A 159 0.17 -4.92 11.59
CA ILE A 159 -1.03 -4.13 11.92
C ILE A 159 -2.27 -5.02 11.90
N GLY A 160 -2.43 -5.84 10.85
CA GLY A 160 -3.53 -6.80 10.74
C GLY A 160 -3.59 -7.75 11.93
N SER A 161 -2.47 -8.38 12.26
CA SER A 161 -2.35 -9.33 13.36
C SER A 161 -2.64 -8.69 14.72
N TYR A 162 -2.03 -7.54 15.01
CA TYR A 162 -2.23 -6.84 16.28
C TYR A 162 -3.67 -6.34 16.43
N GLY A 163 -4.24 -5.76 15.37
CA GLY A 163 -5.63 -5.30 15.38
C GLY A 163 -6.63 -6.44 15.54
N ALA A 164 -6.42 -7.58 14.88
CA ALA A 164 -7.27 -8.75 15.04
C ALA A 164 -7.18 -9.34 16.45
N SER A 165 -5.97 -9.46 17.02
CA SER A 165 -5.79 -9.90 18.41
C SER A 165 -6.52 -8.99 19.38
N PHE A 166 -6.33 -7.67 19.26
CA PHE A 166 -6.98 -6.70 20.14
C PHE A 166 -8.51 -6.79 20.08
N ILE A 167 -9.08 -6.95 18.88
CA ILE A 167 -10.54 -7.11 18.71
C ILE A 167 -11.02 -8.42 19.34
N LYS A 168 -10.32 -9.54 19.13
CA LYS A 168 -10.66 -10.84 19.73
C LYS A 168 -10.62 -10.78 21.26
N ASP A 169 -9.60 -10.14 21.83
CA ASP A 169 -9.44 -10.02 23.28
C ASP A 169 -10.52 -9.12 23.89
N THR A 170 -10.85 -8.02 23.20
CA THR A 170 -11.86 -7.05 23.66
C THR A 170 -13.28 -7.60 23.54
N LEU A 171 -13.57 -8.37 22.49
CA LEU A 171 -14.90 -8.90 22.17
C LEU A 171 -14.98 -10.42 22.34
N LYS A 172 -14.22 -10.98 23.29
CA LYS A 172 -14.02 -12.42 23.51
C LYS A 172 -15.29 -13.24 23.76
N ASP A 173 -16.37 -12.58 24.21
CA ASP A 173 -17.65 -13.24 24.47
C ASP A 173 -18.46 -13.47 23.19
N LEU A 174 -18.05 -12.87 22.07
CA LEU A 174 -18.67 -13.06 20.76
C LEU A 174 -17.97 -14.18 19.99
N LYS A 175 -18.77 -15.08 19.41
CA LYS A 175 -18.26 -16.15 18.52
C LYS A 175 -17.69 -15.60 17.21
N SER A 176 -18.24 -14.51 16.71
CA SER A 176 -17.83 -13.82 15.48
C SER A 176 -18.18 -12.34 15.57
N VAL A 177 -17.47 -11.52 14.80
CA VAL A 177 -17.59 -10.06 14.81
C VAL A 177 -17.93 -9.50 13.44
N SER A 178 -18.74 -8.45 13.42
CA SER A 178 -19.02 -7.64 12.24
C SER A 178 -18.32 -6.29 12.35
N ILE A 179 -17.54 -5.95 11.33
CA ILE A 179 -16.65 -4.78 11.32
C ILE A 179 -17.12 -3.77 10.27
N LEU A 180 -17.25 -2.50 10.67
CA LEU A 180 -17.50 -1.40 9.74
C LEU A 180 -16.20 -0.67 9.41
N THR A 181 -15.97 -0.39 8.13
CA THR A 181 -14.83 0.40 7.65
C THR A 181 -15.27 1.51 6.68
N HIS A 182 -14.33 2.40 6.35
CA HIS A 182 -14.57 3.56 5.50
C HIS A 182 -13.34 3.89 4.64
N CYS A 183 -13.56 4.42 3.43
CA CYS A 183 -12.55 4.57 2.39
C CYS A 183 -11.95 3.22 1.93
N ASN A 184 -10.75 3.26 1.35
CA ASN A 184 -9.97 2.09 0.96
C ASN A 184 -8.61 2.10 1.68
N THR A 185 -8.33 0.98 2.36
CA THR A 185 -7.16 0.78 3.22
C THR A 185 -6.59 -0.62 3.05
N GLY A 186 -6.87 -1.23 1.90
CA GLY A 186 -6.45 -2.57 1.53
C GLY A 186 -5.12 -2.61 0.81
N SER A 187 -4.91 -3.68 0.05
CA SER A 187 -3.70 -3.88 -0.76
C SER A 187 -3.62 -2.85 -1.88
N LEU A 188 -4.75 -2.25 -2.26
CA LEU A 188 -4.81 -1.16 -3.22
C LEU A 188 -4.33 0.19 -2.67
N ALA A 189 -4.28 0.35 -1.34
CA ALA A 189 -3.84 1.60 -0.70
C ALA A 189 -2.41 1.51 -0.12
N THR A 190 -1.78 0.33 -0.14
CA THR A 190 -0.46 0.08 0.45
C THR A 190 0.42 -0.75 -0.49
N ALA A 191 1.60 -1.19 -0.04
CA ALA A 191 2.40 -2.17 -0.79
C ALA A 191 1.73 -3.54 -0.93
N GLY A 192 0.71 -3.81 -0.11
CA GLY A 192 0.04 -5.10 -0.04
C GLY A 192 -0.58 -5.32 1.33
N TYR A 193 -1.55 -6.24 1.40
CA TYR A 193 -2.31 -6.62 2.60
C TYR A 193 -3.20 -5.54 3.23
N GLY A 194 -2.74 -4.28 3.31
CA GLY A 194 -3.50 -3.15 3.85
C GLY A 194 -3.40 -2.97 5.36
N THR A 195 -3.98 -1.88 5.85
CA THR A 195 -3.99 -1.50 7.27
C THR A 195 -5.30 -1.92 7.93
N ALA A 196 -6.34 -1.07 7.90
CA ALA A 196 -7.64 -1.39 8.48
C ALA A 196 -8.33 -2.56 7.77
N LEU A 197 -8.22 -2.65 6.43
CA LEU A 197 -8.68 -3.83 5.71
C LEU A 197 -7.77 -5.05 5.97
N GLY A 198 -6.50 -4.84 6.31
CA GLY A 198 -5.58 -5.91 6.75
C GLY A 198 -6.01 -6.55 8.07
N VAL A 199 -6.60 -5.79 9.00
CA VAL A 199 -7.22 -6.33 10.21
C VAL A 199 -8.48 -7.14 9.87
N ILE A 200 -9.31 -6.66 8.94
CA ILE A 200 -10.47 -7.42 8.46
C ILE A 200 -10.03 -8.74 7.80
N ARG A 201 -8.98 -8.72 6.99
CA ARG A 201 -8.35 -9.93 6.41
C ARG A 201 -7.88 -10.89 7.48
N ALA A 202 -7.17 -10.41 8.51
CA ALA A 202 -6.71 -11.25 9.61
C ALA A 202 -7.89 -11.90 10.37
N LEU A 203 -8.94 -11.13 10.69
CA LEU A 203 -10.16 -11.67 11.33
C LEU A 203 -10.86 -12.71 10.45
N HIS A 204 -10.86 -12.52 9.13
CA HIS A 204 -11.44 -13.48 8.19
C HIS A 204 -10.64 -14.79 8.14
N THR A 205 -9.31 -14.70 8.02
CA THR A 205 -8.41 -15.87 8.05
C THR A 205 -8.57 -16.66 9.35
N ASP A 206 -8.76 -15.97 10.47
CA ASP A 206 -8.98 -16.59 11.78
C ASP A 206 -10.41 -17.17 11.97
N GLY A 207 -11.29 -17.04 10.97
CA GLY A 207 -12.69 -17.50 11.05
C GLY A 207 -13.57 -16.70 12.02
N MET A 208 -13.11 -15.53 12.47
CA MET A 208 -13.79 -14.67 13.45
C MET A 208 -14.67 -13.60 12.79
N LEU A 209 -14.46 -13.31 11.50
CA LEU A 209 -15.25 -12.30 10.80
C LEU A 209 -16.60 -12.86 10.33
N GLU A 210 -17.69 -12.36 10.91
CA GLU A 210 -19.05 -12.60 10.43
C GLU A 210 -19.33 -11.81 9.14
N ARG A 211 -18.99 -10.51 9.16
CA ARG A 211 -19.26 -9.60 8.04
C ARG A 211 -18.41 -8.35 8.07
N ALA A 212 -17.90 -7.94 6.92
CA ALA A 212 -17.35 -6.61 6.70
C ALA A 212 -18.40 -5.67 6.10
N PHE A 213 -18.69 -4.55 6.75
CA PHE A 213 -19.43 -3.46 6.17
C PHE A 213 -18.46 -2.40 5.64
N CYS A 214 -18.62 -1.98 4.39
CA CYS A 214 -17.87 -0.87 3.82
C CYS A 214 -18.84 0.21 3.35
N THR A 215 -18.47 1.46 3.57
CA THR A 215 -19.23 2.64 3.13
C THR A 215 -18.77 3.07 1.74
N GLU A 216 -19.66 3.63 0.91
CA GLU A 216 -19.31 4.03 -0.46
C GLU A 216 -18.16 5.04 -0.55
N THR A 217 -18.04 5.96 0.42
CA THR A 217 -17.02 7.00 0.52
C THR A 217 -17.10 8.04 -0.60
N ARG A 218 -18.18 8.84 -0.62
CA ARG A 218 -18.33 9.98 -1.54
C ARG A 218 -17.22 11.04 -1.30
N PRO A 219 -16.84 11.83 -2.33
CA PRO A 219 -17.31 11.76 -3.71
C PRO A 219 -16.49 10.83 -4.62
N PHE A 220 -15.36 10.29 -4.15
CA PHE A 220 -14.43 9.51 -4.96
C PHE A 220 -14.74 8.01 -5.00
N ASN A 221 -15.69 7.57 -4.19
CA ASN A 221 -16.25 6.23 -4.19
C ASN A 221 -15.21 5.14 -3.91
N GLN A 222 -14.20 5.40 -3.07
CA GLN A 222 -13.14 4.42 -2.82
C GLN A 222 -13.69 3.15 -2.17
N GLY A 223 -14.65 3.27 -1.27
CA GLY A 223 -15.19 2.10 -0.60
C GLY A 223 -16.04 1.24 -1.53
N SER A 224 -16.88 1.84 -2.38
CA SER A 224 -17.67 1.09 -3.36
C SER A 224 -16.87 0.57 -4.54
N ARG A 225 -15.83 1.29 -4.99
CA ARG A 225 -15.03 0.90 -6.16
C ARG A 225 -13.83 0.01 -5.84
N LEU A 226 -13.18 0.23 -4.70
CA LEU A 226 -11.90 -0.41 -4.36
C LEU A 226 -12.06 -1.37 -3.18
N THR A 227 -12.64 -0.93 -2.06
CA THR A 227 -12.80 -1.81 -0.88
C THR A 227 -13.76 -2.95 -1.16
N ALA A 228 -14.93 -2.67 -1.76
CA ALA A 228 -15.85 -3.73 -2.15
C ALA A 228 -15.24 -4.68 -3.17
N PHE A 229 -14.43 -4.16 -4.11
CA PHE A 229 -13.70 -4.99 -5.07
C PHE A 229 -12.71 -5.94 -4.39
N GLU A 230 -11.89 -5.44 -3.46
CA GLU A 230 -10.96 -6.26 -2.67
C GLU A 230 -11.68 -7.31 -1.83
N LEU A 231 -12.78 -6.95 -1.16
CA LEU A 231 -13.57 -7.86 -0.35
C LEU A 231 -14.18 -9.00 -1.19
N VAL A 232 -14.66 -8.68 -2.40
CA VAL A 232 -15.17 -9.69 -3.35
C VAL A 232 -14.03 -10.59 -3.85
N HIS A 233 -12.90 -10.00 -4.24
CA HIS A 233 -11.72 -10.72 -4.71
C HIS A 233 -11.24 -11.75 -3.68
N ASP A 234 -11.14 -11.32 -2.41
CA ASP A 234 -10.66 -12.15 -1.31
C ASP A 234 -11.76 -13.05 -0.71
N LYS A 235 -12.95 -13.06 -1.32
CA LYS A 235 -14.13 -13.85 -0.89
C LYS A 235 -14.55 -13.57 0.57
N ILE A 236 -14.34 -12.35 1.04
CA ILE A 236 -14.69 -11.92 2.39
C ILE A 236 -16.19 -11.59 2.43
N PRO A 237 -16.97 -12.12 3.40
CA PRO A 237 -18.40 -11.81 3.51
C PRO A 237 -18.60 -10.32 3.76
N ALA A 238 -19.10 -9.60 2.75
CA ALA A 238 -19.15 -8.15 2.78
C ALA A 238 -20.53 -7.57 2.45
N THR A 239 -20.76 -6.32 2.85
CA THR A 239 -21.92 -5.52 2.46
C THR A 239 -21.53 -4.07 2.27
N LEU A 240 -21.79 -3.54 1.08
CA LEU A 240 -21.64 -2.13 0.76
C LEU A 240 -22.86 -1.34 1.27
N ILE A 241 -22.63 -0.19 1.89
CA ILE A 241 -23.67 0.74 2.34
C ILE A 241 -23.38 2.17 1.85
N ALA A 242 -24.43 2.98 1.71
CA ALA A 242 -24.27 4.42 1.55
C ALA A 242 -23.66 5.05 2.81
N ASP A 243 -22.91 6.15 2.67
CA ASP A 243 -22.27 6.82 3.80
C ASP A 243 -23.31 7.22 4.88
N SER A 244 -24.46 7.72 4.43
CA SER A 244 -25.59 8.15 5.29
C SER A 244 -26.30 7.00 6.01
N ALA A 245 -26.11 5.75 5.58
CA ALA A 245 -26.73 4.58 6.21
C ALA A 245 -25.94 4.06 7.42
N ALA A 246 -24.71 4.54 7.66
CA ALA A 246 -23.84 4.04 8.72
C ALA A 246 -24.48 4.13 10.12
N ALA A 247 -25.11 5.27 10.45
CA ALA A 247 -25.77 5.46 11.73
C ALA A 247 -26.97 4.50 11.91
N ALA A 248 -27.78 4.34 10.86
CA ALA A 248 -28.91 3.42 10.87
C ALA A 248 -28.45 1.97 11.05
N LEU A 249 -27.38 1.56 10.36
CA LEU A 249 -26.77 0.24 10.51
C LEU A 249 -26.28 0.02 11.95
N MET A 250 -25.51 0.96 12.51
CA MET A 250 -24.99 0.84 13.87
C MET A 250 -26.12 0.72 14.91
N LYS A 251 -27.23 1.47 14.73
CA LYS A 251 -28.41 1.38 15.60
C LYS A 251 -29.05 -0.02 15.63
N THR A 252 -28.86 -0.84 14.60
CA THR A 252 -29.37 -2.23 14.58
C THR A 252 -28.57 -3.20 15.45
N GLY A 253 -27.42 -2.78 16.01
CA GLY A 253 -26.54 -3.65 16.79
C GLY A 253 -25.74 -4.65 15.96
N ARG A 254 -25.78 -4.55 14.62
CA ARG A 254 -25.07 -5.44 13.69
C ARG A 254 -23.59 -5.09 13.47
N VAL A 255 -23.08 -4.05 14.12
CA VAL A 255 -21.67 -3.62 14.01
C VAL A 255 -21.06 -3.72 15.39
N ASN A 256 -20.01 -4.54 15.53
CA ASN A 256 -19.33 -4.75 16.81
C ASN A 256 -18.12 -3.83 16.98
N ALA A 257 -17.46 -3.46 15.89
CA ALA A 257 -16.37 -2.48 15.90
C ALA A 257 -16.30 -1.69 14.61
N VAL A 258 -15.71 -0.49 14.69
CA VAL A 258 -15.37 0.35 13.54
C VAL A 258 -13.86 0.42 13.45
N ILE A 259 -13.31 0.16 12.26
CA ILE A 259 -11.87 0.31 12.00
C ILE A 259 -11.63 1.11 10.73
N VAL A 260 -10.73 2.08 10.83
CA VAL A 260 -10.39 3.01 9.75
C VAL A 260 -8.88 3.12 9.62
N GLY A 261 -8.42 3.42 8.41
CA GLY A 261 -7.05 3.90 8.19
C GLY A 261 -6.90 5.36 8.59
N ALA A 262 -5.68 5.85 8.50
CA ALA A 262 -5.30 7.23 8.77
C ALA A 262 -4.38 7.74 7.66
N ASP A 263 -4.61 8.97 7.21
CA ASP A 263 -3.65 9.70 6.37
C ASP A 263 -2.58 10.35 7.25
N ARG A 264 -2.96 10.78 8.46
CA ARG A 264 -2.02 11.28 9.47
C ARG A 264 -2.56 11.09 10.88
N VAL A 265 -1.66 10.79 11.82
CA VAL A 265 -1.95 10.80 13.25
C VAL A 265 -1.00 11.79 13.92
N ALA A 266 -1.54 12.82 14.56
CA ALA A 266 -0.76 13.79 15.30
C ALA A 266 -0.30 13.22 16.66
N ALA A 267 0.71 13.83 17.27
CA ALA A 267 1.28 13.37 18.55
C ALA A 267 0.26 13.31 19.71
N ASN A 268 -0.83 14.08 19.63
CA ASN A 268 -1.93 14.08 20.60
C ASN A 268 -3.05 13.07 20.26
N GLY A 269 -2.88 12.23 19.24
CA GLY A 269 -3.85 11.22 18.83
C GLY A 269 -4.95 11.70 17.87
N ILE A 270 -4.95 12.98 17.46
CA ILE A 270 -5.89 13.46 16.42
C ILE A 270 -5.55 12.79 15.09
N LEU A 271 -6.57 12.18 14.48
CA LEU A 271 -6.46 11.46 13.22
C LEU A 271 -7.09 12.28 12.09
N LEU A 272 -6.35 12.40 10.99
CA LEU A 272 -6.81 12.94 9.71
C LEU A 272 -7.04 11.78 8.73
N LYS A 273 -8.14 11.83 7.98
CA LYS A 273 -8.57 10.85 6.99
C LYS A 273 -9.04 11.53 5.72
#